data_AF-A0A7S3DHG4-F1
#
_entry.id   AF-A0A7S3DHG4-F1
#
_cell.length_a   1.000
_cell.length_b   1.000
_cell.length_c   1.000
_cell.angle_alpha   90.00
_cell.angle_beta   90.00
_cell.angle_gamma   90.00
#
_symmetry.space_group_name_H-M   'P 1'
#
loop_
_entity.id
_entity.type
_entity.pdbx_description
1 polymer ?
#
loop_
_entity_poly.entity_id
_entity_poly.type
_entity_poly.pdbx_seq_one_letter_code
_entity_poly.pdbx_strand_id
1 'polypeptide(L)'
;GREEEGGKERKGEGEGQRGEGEGVGKNEKGEAKDEHVQVEEKEEGEAEEDKEKEGSKIREEEEEQRRECSKNGEKEEKEEGGEGKEEEKMENGGGEKEEENRKQNESEKGEKSSVPASLPLLPDRRLIEAYTEASLRSQSVRVFVSSTFRDMMGERKVLAKEAFQKLRRVAKERDCTFTEVDLRWGVTSEESASGKVLLLCLAEIDRCRPYFLCLVGERYGWAMLGNNSADPLLARTFDIAEASYGWVKSYRDRSVTELEILYSSLFYPSLAKGRAFFHFRADDAPFILSLSEEEQQMYKAETAEATQRVADMKKRIRQSGLDVCDGYTDMNALSDQVYDQLRGAIEHDFPNSFYRTAKGVRGPHFAEIRQHYLSAPPSSLRS
;
A
#
# COMPACT_ATOMS: atom_id res chain seq x y z
N GLY A 1 -30.36 56.06 43.80
CA GLY A 1 -30.39 56.30 45.25
C GLY A 1 -30.46 54.95 45.93
N ARG A 2 -29.44 54.67 46.75
CA ARG A 2 -29.32 53.69 47.85
C ARG A 2 -29.48 52.20 47.51
N GLU A 3 -28.40 51.39 47.64
CA GLU A 3 -27.79 50.81 48.88
C GLU A 3 -28.69 49.68 49.43
N GLU A 4 -28.27 48.50 49.92
CA GLU A 4 -27.03 47.84 50.37
C GLU A 4 -27.41 46.34 50.56
N GLU A 5 -26.62 45.36 50.12
CA GLU A 5 -25.67 44.54 50.90
C GLU A 5 -26.02 44.14 52.36
N GLY A 6 -25.99 42.82 52.61
CA GLY A 6 -25.16 42.20 53.66
C GLY A 6 -25.65 42.18 55.11
N GLY A 7 -25.81 40.99 55.68
CA GLY A 7 -26.02 40.82 57.13
C GLY A 7 -25.86 39.38 57.63
N LYS A 8 -24.70 39.10 58.22
CA LYS A 8 -24.22 37.83 58.79
C LYS A 8 -24.83 37.49 60.17
N GLU A 9 -24.87 36.18 60.44
CA GLU A 9 -24.61 35.46 61.70
C GLU A 9 -25.22 35.92 63.04
N ARG A 10 -25.85 34.97 63.75
CA ARG A 10 -25.70 34.83 65.21
C ARG A 10 -25.92 33.39 65.70
N LYS A 11 -25.07 33.03 66.67
CA LYS A 11 -24.94 31.80 67.46
C LYS A 11 -26.04 31.64 68.52
N GLY A 12 -26.16 30.43 69.06
CA GLY A 12 -26.75 30.10 70.37
C GLY A 12 -27.27 28.65 70.37
N GLU A 13 -26.57 27.69 70.99
CA GLU A 13 -26.89 27.14 72.32
C GLU A 13 -28.28 26.48 72.33
N GLY A 14 -28.47 25.16 72.51
CA GLY A 14 -27.95 24.32 73.58
C GLY A 14 -29.14 23.81 74.39
N GLU A 15 -29.09 22.54 74.79
CA GLU A 15 -30.02 21.81 75.70
C GLU A 15 -31.25 21.14 75.08
N GLY A 16 -31.36 19.84 75.36
CA GLY A 16 -32.39 18.95 74.85
C GLY A 16 -33.45 18.57 75.87
N GLN A 17 -34.43 17.79 75.43
CA GLN A 17 -35.09 16.76 76.23
C GLN A 17 -35.99 15.89 75.34
N ARG A 18 -36.20 14.66 75.82
CA ARG A 18 -36.91 13.53 75.22
C ARG A 18 -38.38 13.85 74.93
N GLY A 19 -38.94 13.19 73.91
CA GLY A 19 -40.38 13.05 73.71
C GLY A 19 -40.68 12.10 72.56
N GLU A 20 -41.14 10.90 72.89
CA GLU A 20 -41.65 9.88 71.97
C GLU A 20 -42.88 10.41 71.21
N GLY A 21 -43.00 10.01 69.94
CA GLY A 21 -44.15 10.33 69.10
C GLY A 21 -44.08 9.60 67.78
N GLU A 22 -44.65 8.39 67.74
CA GLU A 22 -44.90 7.63 66.52
C GLU A 22 -45.80 8.43 65.57
N GLY A 23 -45.37 8.56 64.32
CA GLY A 23 -46.11 9.25 63.27
C GLY A 23 -45.66 8.76 61.90
N VAL A 24 -46.44 7.83 61.35
CA VAL A 24 -46.29 7.21 60.02
C VAL A 24 -46.21 8.28 58.92
N GLY A 25 -45.10 8.30 58.18
CA GLY A 25 -44.92 9.10 56.97
C GLY A 25 -44.05 8.33 55.96
N LYS A 26 -44.65 7.91 54.85
CA LYS A 26 -44.02 7.18 53.75
C LYS A 26 -42.90 8.02 53.11
N ASN A 27 -41.69 7.48 53.06
CA ASN A 27 -40.60 7.99 52.22
C ASN A 27 -40.57 7.22 50.89
N GLU A 28 -40.92 7.88 49.79
CA GLU A 28 -40.45 7.54 48.45
C GLU A 28 -39.27 8.47 48.13
N LYS A 29 -38.05 7.96 48.26
CA LYS A 29 -36.83 8.49 47.62
C LYS A 29 -35.71 7.48 47.82
N GLY A 30 -35.56 6.61 46.83
CA GLY A 30 -34.50 5.60 46.84
C GLY A 30 -34.51 4.73 45.59
N GLU A 31 -34.53 5.33 44.40
CA GLU A 31 -34.39 4.61 43.12
C GLU A 31 -33.94 5.62 42.06
N ALA A 32 -32.65 5.94 42.03
CA ALA A 32 -32.02 6.69 40.92
C ALA A 32 -30.48 6.60 40.94
N LYS A 33 -29.90 5.54 41.53
CA LYS A 33 -28.44 5.35 41.56
C LYS A 33 -27.94 3.95 41.20
N ASP A 34 -28.83 2.97 41.02
CA ASP A 34 -28.44 1.62 40.58
C ASP A 34 -28.60 1.38 39.07
N GLU A 35 -29.36 2.21 38.34
CA GLU A 35 -29.54 2.01 36.89
C GLU A 35 -28.36 2.52 36.05
N HIS A 36 -27.53 3.43 36.57
CA HIS A 36 -26.42 4.00 35.77
C HIS A 36 -25.15 3.13 35.79
N VAL A 37 -24.95 2.33 36.85
CA VAL A 37 -23.79 1.42 36.98
C VAL A 37 -24.03 0.10 36.23
N GLN A 38 -25.29 -0.34 36.12
CA GLN A 38 -25.62 -1.59 35.40
C GLN A 38 -25.64 -1.47 33.87
N VAL A 39 -25.61 -0.25 33.31
CA VAL A 39 -25.53 -0.02 31.87
C VAL A 39 -24.07 0.00 31.40
N GLU A 40 -23.16 0.60 32.16
CA GLU A 40 -21.73 0.63 31.81
C GLU A 40 -21.07 -0.76 31.90
N GLU A 41 -21.41 -1.58 32.91
CA GLU A 41 -20.89 -2.97 33.00
C GLU A 41 -21.45 -3.91 31.92
N LYS A 42 -22.62 -3.60 31.35
CA LYS A 42 -23.20 -4.36 30.23
C LYS A 42 -22.56 -3.99 28.89
N GLU A 43 -22.29 -2.71 28.63
CA GLU A 43 -21.64 -2.27 27.39
C GLU A 43 -20.16 -2.69 27.34
N GLU A 44 -19.45 -2.76 28.47
CA GLU A 44 -18.08 -3.30 28.51
C GLU A 44 -18.03 -4.82 28.29
N GLY A 45 -19.01 -5.58 28.81
CA GLY A 45 -19.11 -7.02 28.58
C GLY A 45 -19.45 -7.40 27.14
N GLU A 46 -20.36 -6.68 26.49
CA GLU A 46 -20.70 -6.90 25.07
C GLU A 46 -19.52 -6.55 24.14
N ALA A 47 -18.74 -5.50 24.46
CA ALA A 47 -17.56 -5.12 23.69
C ALA A 47 -16.37 -6.08 23.87
N GLU A 48 -16.28 -6.83 24.98
CA GLU A 48 -15.29 -7.88 25.17
C GLU A 48 -15.68 -9.17 24.43
N GLU A 49 -16.96 -9.54 24.46
CA GLU A 49 -17.49 -10.72 23.76
C GLU A 49 -17.40 -10.57 22.23
N ASP A 50 -17.61 -9.37 21.69
CA ASP A 50 -17.43 -9.08 20.26
C ASP A 50 -15.95 -9.14 19.83
N LYS A 51 -15.02 -8.69 20.68
CA LYS A 51 -13.56 -8.82 20.43
C LYS A 51 -13.09 -10.27 20.45
N GLU A 52 -13.67 -11.09 21.33
CA GLU A 52 -13.34 -12.52 21.40
C GLU A 52 -13.90 -13.30 20.20
N LYS A 53 -15.12 -12.97 19.74
CA LYS A 53 -15.71 -13.51 18.51
C LYS A 53 -14.94 -13.10 17.26
N GLU A 54 -14.53 -11.84 17.15
CA GLU A 54 -13.70 -11.35 16.04
C GLU A 54 -12.31 -12.01 16.05
N GLY A 55 -11.70 -12.16 17.23
CA GLY A 55 -10.42 -12.86 17.40
C GLY A 55 -10.49 -14.35 17.06
N SER A 56 -11.61 -15.02 17.38
CA SER A 56 -11.85 -16.42 17.01
C SER A 56 -12.02 -16.59 15.49
N LYS A 57 -12.73 -15.67 14.84
CA LYS A 57 -12.96 -15.69 13.38
C LYS A 57 -11.68 -15.46 12.59
N ILE A 58 -10.82 -14.55 13.05
CA ILE A 58 -9.49 -14.31 12.47
C ILE A 58 -8.60 -15.55 12.61
N ARG A 59 -8.68 -16.28 13.74
CA ARG A 59 -7.91 -17.52 13.94
C ARG A 59 -8.36 -18.65 13.03
N GLU A 60 -9.66 -18.80 12.79
CA GLU A 60 -10.21 -19.78 11.83
C GLU A 60 -9.77 -19.44 10.39
N GLU A 61 -9.82 -18.17 9.99
CA GLU A 61 -9.34 -17.71 8.68
C GLU A 61 -7.81 -17.89 8.51
N GLU A 62 -7.02 -17.64 9.56
CA GLU A 62 -5.57 -17.88 9.56
C GLU A 62 -5.23 -19.40 9.48
N GLU A 63 -6.04 -20.26 10.09
CA GLU A 63 -5.84 -21.71 10.03
C GLU A 63 -6.25 -22.31 8.68
N GLU A 64 -7.30 -21.78 8.05
CA GLU A 64 -7.72 -22.13 6.70
C GLU A 64 -6.67 -21.71 5.65
N GLN A 65 -6.11 -20.50 5.76
CA GLN A 65 -5.02 -20.02 4.90
C GLN A 65 -3.73 -20.82 5.06
N ARG A 66 -3.37 -21.24 6.29
CA ARG A 66 -2.22 -22.15 6.50
C ARG A 66 -2.45 -23.51 5.85
N ARG A 67 -3.65 -24.08 5.95
CA ARG A 67 -4.01 -25.36 5.31
C ARG A 67 -4.00 -25.26 3.78
N GLU A 68 -4.37 -24.13 3.21
CA GLU A 68 -4.36 -23.90 1.76
C GLU A 68 -2.92 -23.71 1.22
N CYS A 69 -2.07 -23.02 1.98
CA CYS A 69 -0.65 -22.84 1.65
C CYS A 69 0.13 -24.18 1.70
N SER A 70 -0.14 -25.04 2.70
CA SER A 70 0.45 -26.38 2.77
C SER A 70 -0.02 -27.32 1.64
N LYS A 71 -1.29 -27.23 1.22
CA LYS A 71 -1.81 -28.03 0.09
C LYS A 71 -1.22 -27.65 -1.26
N ASN A 72 -0.82 -26.38 -1.42
CA ASN A 72 -0.16 -25.91 -2.64
C ASN A 72 1.33 -26.29 -2.66
N GLY A 73 2.01 -26.33 -1.51
CA GLY A 73 3.38 -26.86 -1.40
C GLY A 73 3.50 -28.36 -1.67
N GLU A 74 2.56 -29.18 -1.17
CA GLU A 74 2.59 -30.64 -1.41
C GLU A 74 2.24 -31.05 -2.85
N LYS A 75 1.62 -30.17 -3.65
CA LYS A 75 1.37 -30.41 -5.08
C LYS A 75 2.62 -30.13 -5.92
N GLU A 76 3.45 -29.17 -5.53
CA GLU A 76 4.73 -28.89 -6.21
C GLU A 76 5.75 -30.01 -5.95
N GLU A 77 5.79 -30.61 -4.75
CA GLU A 77 6.72 -31.73 -4.47
C GLU A 77 6.33 -33.07 -5.14
N LYS A 78 5.06 -33.27 -5.54
CA LYS A 78 4.61 -34.53 -6.15
C LYS A 78 4.83 -34.62 -7.66
N GLU A 79 5.12 -33.51 -8.34
CA GLU A 79 5.50 -33.54 -9.76
C GLU A 79 7.01 -33.78 -10.00
N GLU A 80 7.85 -33.70 -8.95
CA GLU A 80 9.30 -33.99 -9.03
C GLU A 80 9.64 -35.49 -8.87
N GLY A 81 8.63 -36.35 -8.71
CA GLY A 81 8.79 -37.78 -8.38
C GLY A 81 8.46 -38.76 -9.51
N GLY A 82 8.89 -38.53 -10.75
CA GLY A 82 8.70 -39.52 -11.80
C GLY A 82 9.25 -39.15 -13.17
N GLU A 83 10.46 -39.63 -13.48
CA GLU A 83 10.76 -40.47 -14.65
C GLU A 83 12.27 -40.53 -14.87
N GLY A 84 12.85 -41.66 -14.45
CA GLY A 84 14.18 -42.09 -14.83
C GLY A 84 14.09 -43.24 -15.82
N LYS A 85 14.88 -43.13 -16.90
CA LYS A 85 15.40 -44.16 -17.80
C LYS A 85 14.46 -44.70 -18.88
N GLU A 86 14.80 -44.36 -20.12
CA GLU A 86 14.98 -45.34 -21.20
C GLU A 86 16.10 -44.85 -22.16
N GLU A 87 17.13 -45.66 -22.31
CA GLU A 87 18.14 -45.57 -23.37
C GLU A 87 17.57 -46.21 -24.64
N GLU A 88 17.81 -45.65 -25.82
CA GLU A 88 18.32 -46.46 -26.95
C GLU A 88 18.95 -45.64 -28.09
N LYS A 89 19.94 -46.30 -28.70
CA LYS A 89 20.86 -45.91 -29.78
C LYS A 89 20.16 -45.71 -31.13
N MET A 90 20.71 -44.84 -31.99
CA MET A 90 20.99 -45.06 -33.43
C MET A 90 22.02 -43.99 -33.87
N GLU A 91 23.29 -44.33 -34.09
CA GLU A 91 23.93 -44.80 -35.34
C GLU A 91 24.48 -43.68 -36.26
N ASN A 92 25.75 -43.90 -36.62
CA ASN A 92 26.65 -43.09 -37.44
C ASN A 92 26.23 -43.03 -38.93
N GLY A 93 26.66 -41.97 -39.62
CA GLY A 93 26.82 -42.04 -41.07
C GLY A 93 27.33 -40.77 -41.75
N GLY A 94 28.65 -40.74 -42.05
CA GLY A 94 29.29 -40.04 -43.19
C GLY A 94 29.30 -38.50 -43.13
N GLY A 95 30.31 -37.78 -43.62
CA GLY A 95 31.36 -38.06 -44.58
C GLY A 95 31.78 -36.69 -45.14
N GLU A 96 33.07 -36.56 -45.41
CA GLU A 96 33.86 -35.34 -45.65
C GLU A 96 33.49 -34.48 -46.88
N LYS A 97 34.14 -33.29 -46.93
CA LYS A 97 34.43 -32.37 -48.06
C LYS A 97 33.41 -31.22 -48.22
N GLU A 98 33.78 -29.97 -48.48
CA GLU A 98 34.99 -29.44 -49.11
C GLU A 98 35.13 -27.94 -48.77
N GLU A 99 36.38 -27.51 -48.73
CA GLU A 99 36.88 -26.16 -48.48
C GLU A 99 36.81 -25.31 -49.77
N GLU A 100 36.86 -23.98 -49.58
CA GLU A 100 37.36 -23.01 -50.56
C GLU A 100 36.37 -22.40 -51.58
N ASN A 101 35.89 -21.18 -51.29
CA ASN A 101 36.18 -20.08 -52.22
C ASN A 101 36.12 -18.70 -51.54
N ARG A 102 37.21 -17.95 -51.72
CA ARG A 102 37.47 -16.64 -51.15
C ARG A 102 37.45 -15.61 -52.29
N LYS A 103 36.85 -14.45 -52.00
CA LYS A 103 37.08 -13.11 -52.55
C LYS A 103 36.20 -12.58 -53.68
N GLN A 104 35.62 -11.42 -53.33
CA GLN A 104 35.51 -10.18 -54.10
C GLN A 104 34.43 -10.09 -55.18
N ASN A 105 33.37 -9.35 -54.85
CA ASN A 105 33.09 -8.12 -55.59
C ASN A 105 32.47 -7.06 -54.68
N GLU A 106 33.00 -5.85 -54.80
CA GLU A 106 32.62 -4.64 -54.10
C GLU A 106 31.30 -4.07 -54.62
N SER A 107 30.63 -3.34 -53.73
CA SER A 107 29.80 -2.18 -53.99
C SER A 107 28.65 -2.33 -55.00
N GLU A 108 27.43 -2.48 -54.49
CA GLU A 108 26.33 -1.65 -54.97
C GLU A 108 25.26 -1.46 -53.88
N LYS A 109 24.78 -0.22 -53.86
CA LYS A 109 23.88 0.45 -52.92
C LYS A 109 22.69 -0.41 -52.45
N GLY A 110 22.49 -0.44 -51.13
CA GLY A 110 21.22 -0.78 -50.50
C GLY A 110 21.09 0.00 -49.21
N GLU A 111 20.29 1.07 -49.24
CA GLU A 111 19.85 1.80 -48.05
C GLU A 111 19.25 0.81 -47.04
N LYS A 112 20.02 0.48 -46.00
CA LYS A 112 19.43 -0.10 -44.80
C LYS A 112 18.76 1.05 -44.06
N SER A 113 17.46 1.19 -44.34
CA SER A 113 16.46 1.79 -43.47
C SER A 113 16.68 1.32 -42.03
N SER A 114 17.45 2.08 -41.27
CA SER A 114 17.41 2.03 -39.81
C SER A 114 16.09 2.65 -39.40
N VAL A 115 15.07 1.81 -39.20
CA VAL A 115 13.86 2.23 -38.50
C VAL A 115 14.34 2.76 -37.14
N PRO A 116 14.10 4.04 -36.79
CA PRO A 116 14.46 4.50 -35.46
C PRO A 116 13.66 3.67 -34.47
N ALA A 117 14.34 3.07 -33.48
CA ALA A 117 13.66 2.45 -32.35
C ALA A 117 12.68 3.49 -31.80
N SER A 118 11.38 3.27 -32.02
CA SER A 118 10.34 4.19 -31.58
C SER A 118 10.55 4.40 -30.08
N LEU A 119 10.63 5.66 -29.65
CA LEU A 119 10.70 5.99 -28.23
C LEU A 119 9.65 5.17 -27.45
N PRO A 120 9.98 4.69 -26.24
CA PRO A 120 9.02 3.94 -25.43
C PRO A 120 7.71 4.71 -25.34
N LEU A 121 6.60 4.04 -25.61
CA LEU A 121 5.29 4.63 -25.40
C LEU A 121 5.19 4.98 -23.91
N LEU A 122 4.78 6.21 -23.61
CA LEU A 122 4.53 6.66 -22.25
C LEU A 122 3.03 6.84 -22.04
N PRO A 123 2.53 6.73 -20.80
CA PRO A 123 1.12 7.01 -20.53
C PRO A 123 0.78 8.48 -20.77
N ASP A 124 -0.48 8.78 -21.13
CA ASP A 124 -0.91 10.17 -21.34
C ASP A 124 -0.87 10.96 -20.03
N ARG A 125 0.06 11.92 -19.96
CA ARG A 125 0.23 12.81 -18.81
C ARG A 125 -1.03 13.59 -18.46
N ARG A 126 -1.81 14.03 -19.46
CA ARG A 126 -3.02 14.85 -19.23
C ARG A 126 -4.11 14.03 -18.53
N LEU A 127 -4.22 12.75 -18.86
CA LEU A 127 -5.13 11.84 -18.16
C LEU A 127 -4.71 11.63 -16.71
N ILE A 128 -3.41 11.44 -16.45
CA ILE A 128 -2.87 11.31 -15.09
C ILE A 128 -3.15 12.56 -14.24
N GLU A 129 -2.94 13.75 -14.82
CA GLU A 129 -3.27 15.03 -14.17
C GLU A 129 -4.79 15.11 -13.89
N ALA A 130 -5.64 14.73 -14.85
CA ALA A 130 -7.10 14.73 -14.66
C ALA A 130 -7.56 13.77 -13.56
N TYR A 131 -7.02 12.55 -13.47
CA TYR A 131 -7.30 11.62 -12.37
C TYR A 131 -6.90 12.20 -11.01
N THR A 132 -5.73 12.83 -10.95
CA THR A 132 -5.22 13.46 -9.73
C THR A 132 -6.14 14.60 -9.28
N GLU A 133 -6.57 15.45 -10.20
CA GLU A 133 -7.51 16.55 -9.89
C GLU A 133 -8.90 16.05 -9.47
N ALA A 134 -9.42 15.00 -10.13
CA ALA A 134 -10.70 14.41 -9.77
C ALA A 134 -10.68 13.83 -8.35
N SER A 135 -9.60 13.10 -8.02
CA SER A 135 -9.41 12.49 -6.70
C SER A 135 -9.34 13.55 -5.59
N LEU A 136 -8.52 14.59 -5.76
CA LEU A 136 -8.40 15.69 -4.78
C LEU A 136 -9.73 16.45 -4.57
N ARG A 137 -10.64 16.46 -5.56
CA ARG A 137 -11.99 17.05 -5.42
C ARG A 137 -12.98 16.15 -4.70
N SER A 138 -12.73 14.85 -4.63
CA SER A 138 -13.67 13.84 -4.11
C SER A 138 -13.73 13.77 -2.58
N GLN A 139 -12.87 14.51 -1.87
CA GLN A 139 -12.69 14.39 -0.41
C GLN A 139 -12.41 12.93 0.01
N SER A 140 -11.65 12.20 -0.80
CA SER A 140 -11.25 10.82 -0.54
C SER A 140 -9.75 10.66 -0.75
N VAL A 141 -9.07 10.16 0.27
CA VAL A 141 -7.66 9.79 0.27
C VAL A 141 -7.60 8.29 0.07
N ARG A 142 -7.24 7.88 -1.14
CA ARG A 142 -7.08 6.47 -1.50
C ARG A 142 -5.61 6.20 -1.75
N VAL A 143 -4.98 5.39 -0.92
CA VAL A 143 -3.54 5.11 -0.99
C VAL A 143 -3.33 3.74 -1.62
N PHE A 144 -2.74 3.68 -2.81
CA PHE A 144 -2.34 2.40 -3.38
C PHE A 144 -1.08 1.89 -2.68
N VAL A 145 -1.15 0.69 -2.09
CA VAL A 145 -0.01 0.08 -1.39
C VAL A 145 0.62 -0.99 -2.28
N SER A 146 1.80 -0.69 -2.83
CA SER A 146 2.59 -1.58 -3.69
C SER A 146 3.73 -2.24 -2.91
N SER A 147 3.93 -3.54 -3.12
CA SER A 147 5.09 -4.30 -2.64
C SER A 147 5.06 -5.68 -3.28
N THR A 148 6.15 -6.42 -3.15
CA THR A 148 6.13 -7.88 -3.34
C THR A 148 5.26 -8.56 -2.28
N PHE A 149 4.69 -9.72 -2.61
CA PHE A 149 3.70 -10.38 -1.75
C PHE A 149 4.33 -11.11 -0.56
N ARG A 150 5.32 -11.97 -0.83
CA ARG A 150 5.80 -12.98 0.13
C ARG A 150 6.57 -12.38 1.30
N ASP A 151 7.40 -11.39 1.04
CA ASP A 151 8.38 -10.87 2.00
C ASP A 151 7.96 -9.57 2.69
N MET A 152 6.75 -9.06 2.45
CA MET A 152 6.27 -7.78 3.02
C MET A 152 4.97 -7.92 3.83
N MET A 153 4.64 -9.16 4.21
CA MET A 153 3.43 -9.46 4.97
C MET A 153 3.44 -8.80 6.35
N GLY A 154 4.59 -8.85 7.04
CA GLY A 154 4.73 -8.30 8.40
C GLY A 154 4.56 -6.79 8.42
N GLU A 155 5.25 -6.09 7.53
CA GLU A 155 5.18 -4.64 7.40
C GLU A 155 3.76 -4.17 7.12
N ARG A 156 3.08 -4.79 6.14
CA ARG A 156 1.70 -4.41 5.82
C ARG A 156 0.73 -4.70 6.97
N LYS A 157 0.94 -5.77 7.73
CA LYS A 157 0.15 -6.07 8.93
C LYS A 157 0.32 -4.97 9.99
N VAL A 158 1.54 -4.50 10.21
CA VAL A 158 1.82 -3.40 11.15
C VAL A 158 1.18 -2.10 10.65
N LEU A 159 1.36 -1.74 9.36
CA LEU A 159 0.75 -0.54 8.78
C LEU A 159 -0.78 -0.53 8.90
N ALA A 160 -1.43 -1.66 8.62
CA ALA A 160 -2.87 -1.80 8.72
C ALA A 160 -3.40 -1.69 10.15
N LYS A 161 -2.66 -2.24 11.13
CA LYS A 161 -3.01 -2.19 12.55
C LYS A 161 -2.75 -0.83 13.19
N GLU A 162 -1.77 -0.10 12.69
CA GLU A 162 -1.30 1.13 13.34
C GLU A 162 -1.46 2.36 12.45
N ALA A 163 -0.54 2.60 11.51
CA ALA A 163 -0.48 3.81 10.70
C ALA A 163 -1.81 4.13 10.03
N PHE A 164 -2.43 3.17 9.35
CA PHE A 164 -3.69 3.37 8.62
C PHE A 164 -4.88 3.61 9.55
N GLN A 165 -4.92 3.01 10.74
CA GLN A 165 -5.96 3.31 11.74
C GLN A 165 -5.86 4.75 12.24
N LYS A 166 -4.64 5.22 12.50
CA LYS A 166 -4.39 6.62 12.90
C LYS A 166 -4.76 7.58 11.75
N LEU A 167 -4.39 7.27 10.51
CA LEU A 167 -4.68 8.10 9.33
C LEU A 167 -6.18 8.21 9.02
N ARG A 168 -6.96 7.15 9.26
CA ARG A 168 -8.44 7.22 9.17
C ARG A 168 -9.04 8.28 10.09
N ARG A 169 -8.48 8.46 11.29
CA ARG A 169 -8.91 9.52 12.23
C ARG A 169 -8.53 10.91 11.72
N VAL A 170 -7.28 11.08 11.27
CA VAL A 170 -6.78 12.33 10.67
C VAL A 170 -7.64 12.75 9.47
N ALA A 171 -7.96 11.82 8.57
CA ALA A 171 -8.79 12.09 7.41
C ALA A 171 -10.23 12.46 7.82
N LYS A 172 -10.81 11.73 8.78
CA LYS A 172 -12.15 12.03 9.31
C LYS A 172 -12.26 13.44 9.90
N GLU A 173 -11.23 13.91 10.60
CA GLU A 173 -11.16 15.28 11.13
C GLU A 173 -11.14 16.36 10.03
N ARG A 174 -10.77 15.98 8.80
CA ARG A 174 -10.67 16.85 7.62
C ARG A 174 -11.83 16.65 6.63
N ASP A 175 -12.92 16.03 7.08
CA ASP A 175 -14.09 15.69 6.26
C ASP A 175 -13.73 14.88 5.00
N CYS A 176 -12.69 14.04 5.08
CA CYS A 176 -12.31 13.13 4.01
C CYS A 176 -12.28 11.67 4.47
N THR A 177 -12.47 10.74 3.52
CA THR A 177 -12.33 9.31 3.79
C THR A 177 -10.89 8.89 3.55
N PHE A 178 -10.37 7.97 4.35
CA PHE A 178 -9.10 7.30 4.09
C PHE A 178 -9.35 5.84 3.72
N THR A 179 -8.71 5.37 2.66
CA THR A 179 -8.75 3.98 2.22
C THR A 179 -7.37 3.55 1.74
N GLU A 180 -6.75 2.64 2.48
CA GLU A 180 -5.64 1.85 1.96
C GLU A 180 -6.18 0.84 0.94
N VAL A 181 -5.58 0.82 -0.24
CA VAL A 181 -5.92 -0.12 -1.30
C VAL A 181 -4.80 -1.13 -1.41
N ASP A 182 -5.06 -2.32 -0.85
CA ASP A 182 -4.18 -3.48 -0.89
C ASP A 182 -4.83 -4.57 -1.73
N LEU A 183 -4.40 -4.70 -2.98
CA LEU A 183 -4.97 -5.65 -3.94
C LEU A 183 -4.68 -7.11 -3.59
N ARG A 184 -3.85 -7.40 -2.58
CA ARG A 184 -3.69 -8.75 -2.04
C ARG A 184 -4.98 -9.30 -1.41
N TRP A 185 -5.84 -8.41 -0.92
CA TRP A 185 -7.15 -8.76 -0.35
C TRP A 185 -8.30 -8.39 -1.29
N GLY A 186 -7.99 -7.75 -2.42
CA GLY A 186 -8.96 -7.17 -3.35
C GLY A 186 -9.03 -7.85 -4.72
N VAL A 187 -8.09 -8.74 -5.06
CA VAL A 187 -8.13 -9.53 -6.29
C VAL A 187 -8.63 -10.92 -5.94
N THR A 188 -9.76 -11.33 -6.51
CA THR A 188 -10.30 -12.67 -6.24
C THR A 188 -9.41 -13.75 -6.87
N SER A 189 -9.54 -15.00 -6.40
CA SER A 189 -8.85 -16.14 -7.00
C SER A 189 -9.17 -16.28 -8.50
N GLU A 190 -10.40 -15.97 -8.91
CA GLU A 190 -10.81 -15.96 -10.31
C GLU A 190 -10.13 -14.84 -11.12
N GLU A 191 -10.00 -13.65 -10.56
CA GLU A 191 -9.33 -12.52 -11.23
C GLU A 191 -7.84 -12.79 -11.41
N SER A 192 -7.20 -13.37 -10.40
CA SER A 192 -5.82 -13.85 -10.45
C SER A 192 -5.64 -14.93 -11.52
N ALA A 193 -6.53 -15.92 -11.57
CA ALA A 193 -6.49 -17.00 -12.57
C ALA A 193 -6.81 -16.54 -14.00
N SER A 194 -7.52 -15.41 -14.16
CA SER A 194 -7.92 -14.89 -15.48
C SER A 194 -6.83 -14.12 -16.23
N GLY A 195 -5.70 -13.83 -15.58
CA GLY A 195 -4.61 -13.01 -16.11
C GLY A 195 -4.93 -11.51 -16.13
N LYS A 196 -5.79 -11.02 -15.23
CA LYS A 196 -6.17 -9.59 -15.19
C LYS A 196 -5.38 -8.76 -14.17
N VAL A 197 -4.46 -9.38 -13.43
CA VAL A 197 -3.78 -8.79 -12.27
C VAL A 197 -3.18 -7.42 -12.59
N LEU A 198 -2.29 -7.33 -13.60
CA LEU A 198 -1.65 -6.06 -13.97
C LEU A 198 -2.66 -5.01 -14.43
N LEU A 199 -3.66 -5.38 -15.22
CA LEU A 199 -4.72 -4.45 -15.65
C LEU A 199 -5.44 -3.84 -14.45
N LEU A 200 -5.80 -4.67 -13.47
CA LEU A 200 -6.48 -4.23 -12.24
C LEU A 200 -5.58 -3.34 -11.39
N CYS A 201 -4.29 -3.69 -11.22
CA CYS A 201 -3.32 -2.87 -10.51
C CYS A 201 -3.19 -1.48 -11.12
N LEU A 202 -2.99 -1.38 -12.45
CA LEU A 202 -2.83 -0.09 -13.13
C LEU A 202 -4.10 0.76 -13.05
N ALA A 203 -5.28 0.14 -13.22
CA ALA A 203 -6.56 0.84 -13.09
C ALA A 203 -6.82 1.32 -11.67
N GLU A 204 -6.35 0.58 -10.66
CA GLU A 204 -6.48 0.98 -9.26
C GLU A 204 -5.50 2.08 -8.88
N ILE A 205 -4.29 2.07 -9.44
CA ILE A 205 -3.35 3.19 -9.31
C ILE A 205 -4.00 4.48 -9.80
N ASP A 206 -4.69 4.47 -10.95
CA ASP A 206 -5.41 5.64 -11.47
C ASP A 206 -6.46 6.16 -10.48
N ARG A 207 -7.16 5.25 -9.80
CA ARG A 207 -8.16 5.58 -8.77
C ARG A 207 -7.57 6.07 -7.45
N CYS A 208 -6.31 5.76 -7.17
CA CYS A 208 -5.60 6.14 -5.95
C CYS A 208 -4.74 7.41 -6.11
N ARG A 209 -4.59 7.94 -7.33
CA ARG A 209 -3.79 9.15 -7.54
C ARG A 209 -4.27 10.30 -6.64
N PRO A 210 -3.37 11.12 -6.06
CA PRO A 210 -1.91 11.04 -6.20
C PRO A 210 -1.20 10.11 -5.21
N TYR A 211 -1.91 9.44 -4.30
CA TYR A 211 -1.29 8.76 -3.17
C TYR A 211 -0.80 7.34 -3.50
N PHE A 212 0.50 7.13 -3.30
CA PHE A 212 1.16 5.86 -3.56
C PHE A 212 2.15 5.54 -2.43
N LEU A 213 2.10 4.33 -1.90
CA LEU A 213 3.04 3.84 -0.91
C LEU A 213 3.69 2.58 -1.46
N CYS A 214 5.02 2.54 -1.50
CA CYS A 214 5.76 1.38 -1.97
C CYS A 214 6.74 0.87 -0.92
N LEU A 215 6.63 -0.42 -0.59
CA LEU A 215 7.57 -1.13 0.27
C LEU A 215 8.44 -2.05 -0.60
N VAL A 216 9.77 -1.94 -0.49
CA VAL A 216 10.71 -2.69 -1.32
C VAL A 216 11.75 -3.40 -0.47
N GLY A 217 11.83 -4.72 -0.64
CA GLY A 217 12.82 -5.59 -0.02
C GLY A 217 13.84 -6.04 -1.06
N GLU A 218 14.25 -7.30 -1.00
CA GLU A 218 15.22 -7.89 -1.94
C GLU A 218 14.56 -8.75 -3.02
N ARG A 219 13.26 -9.01 -2.92
CA ARG A 219 12.52 -9.70 -3.97
C ARG A 219 12.21 -8.77 -5.13
N TYR A 220 12.37 -9.26 -6.36
CA TYR A 220 11.97 -8.50 -7.55
C TYR A 220 10.48 -8.64 -7.85
N GLY A 221 9.90 -9.78 -7.47
CA GLY A 221 8.49 -10.08 -7.67
C GLY A 221 8.19 -10.80 -8.97
N TRP A 222 6.92 -10.79 -9.38
CA TRP A 222 6.42 -11.56 -10.51
C TRP A 222 6.84 -10.92 -11.84
N ALA A 223 7.83 -11.54 -12.50
CA ALA A 223 8.46 -11.12 -13.75
C ALA A 223 8.78 -12.34 -14.61
N MET A 224 8.98 -12.17 -15.92
CA MET A 224 9.39 -13.24 -16.85
C MET A 224 10.89 -13.58 -16.67
N LEU A 225 11.28 -13.97 -15.46
CA LEU A 225 12.66 -14.23 -15.03
C LEU A 225 12.74 -15.53 -14.24
N GLY A 226 13.89 -16.22 -14.32
CA GLY A 226 14.12 -17.48 -13.61
C GLY A 226 13.04 -18.51 -13.91
N ASN A 227 12.44 -19.07 -12.85
CA ASN A 227 11.38 -20.08 -12.93
C ASN A 227 10.11 -19.58 -13.64
N ASN A 228 9.91 -18.26 -13.73
CA ASN A 228 8.75 -17.66 -14.38
C ASN A 228 9.00 -17.25 -15.84
N SER A 229 10.18 -17.56 -16.41
CA SER A 229 10.56 -17.15 -17.77
C SER A 229 9.61 -17.66 -18.87
N ALA A 230 8.85 -18.72 -18.60
CA ALA A 230 7.84 -19.29 -19.50
C ALA A 230 6.43 -19.31 -18.89
N ASP A 231 6.14 -18.50 -17.87
CA ASP A 231 4.84 -18.46 -17.18
C ASP A 231 3.73 -17.97 -18.14
N PRO A 232 2.76 -18.84 -18.54
CA PRO A 232 1.70 -18.46 -19.46
C PRO A 232 0.69 -17.48 -18.85
N LEU A 233 0.48 -17.54 -17.53
CA LEU A 233 -0.43 -16.63 -16.83
C LEU A 233 0.17 -15.23 -16.76
N LEU A 234 1.47 -15.13 -16.54
CA LEU A 234 2.18 -13.86 -16.58
C LEU A 234 2.17 -13.26 -18.00
N ALA A 235 2.47 -14.07 -19.01
CA ALA A 235 2.40 -13.63 -20.41
C ALA A 235 1.01 -13.07 -20.76
N ARG A 236 -0.06 -13.79 -20.38
CA ARG A 236 -1.45 -13.35 -20.55
C ARG A 236 -1.76 -12.06 -19.77
N THR A 237 -1.19 -11.92 -18.58
CA THR A 237 -1.33 -10.72 -17.74
C THR A 237 -0.80 -9.48 -18.44
N PHE A 238 0.35 -9.60 -19.10
CA PHE A 238 0.89 -8.53 -19.93
C PHE A 238 0.05 -8.25 -21.17
N ASP A 239 -0.42 -9.29 -21.87
CA ASP A 239 -1.24 -9.12 -23.09
C ASP A 239 -2.53 -8.35 -22.81
N ILE A 240 -3.21 -8.69 -21.71
CA ILE A 240 -4.46 -8.04 -21.31
C ILE A 240 -4.20 -6.58 -20.89
N ALA A 241 -3.14 -6.32 -20.11
CA ALA A 241 -2.81 -4.96 -19.69
C ALA A 241 -2.38 -4.08 -20.87
N GLU A 242 -1.58 -4.60 -21.80
CA GLU A 242 -1.11 -3.88 -23.00
C GLU A 242 -2.27 -3.35 -23.86
N ALA A 243 -3.38 -4.09 -23.94
CA ALA A 243 -4.56 -3.66 -24.70
C ALA A 243 -5.18 -2.34 -24.18
N SER A 244 -5.10 -2.07 -22.87
CA SER A 244 -5.61 -0.84 -22.24
C SER A 244 -4.51 0.18 -21.97
N TYR A 245 -3.30 -0.30 -21.72
CA TYR A 245 -2.13 0.48 -21.34
C TYR A 245 -0.98 0.18 -22.33
N GLY A 246 -1.05 0.74 -23.54
CA GLY A 246 -0.14 0.41 -24.64
C GLY A 246 1.36 0.59 -24.35
N TRP A 247 1.71 1.40 -23.34
CA TRP A 247 3.09 1.55 -22.86
C TRP A 247 3.67 0.27 -22.27
N VAL A 248 2.83 -0.62 -21.72
CA VAL A 248 3.24 -1.90 -21.11
C VAL A 248 4.06 -2.75 -22.07
N LYS A 249 3.79 -2.67 -23.38
CA LYS A 249 4.56 -3.35 -24.44
C LYS A 249 6.07 -3.14 -24.31
N SER A 250 6.49 -1.94 -23.95
CA SER A 250 7.91 -1.57 -23.86
C SER A 250 8.59 -2.01 -22.55
N TYR A 251 7.84 -2.56 -21.59
CA TYR A 251 8.32 -2.87 -20.24
C TYR A 251 7.94 -4.29 -19.78
N ARG A 252 7.67 -5.20 -20.72
CA ARG A 252 7.31 -6.61 -20.41
C ARG A 252 8.44 -7.42 -19.76
N ASP A 253 9.66 -6.89 -19.77
CA ASP A 253 10.83 -7.47 -19.11
C ASP A 253 10.98 -7.01 -17.64
N ARG A 254 9.97 -6.35 -17.09
CA ARG A 254 9.92 -5.86 -15.71
C ARG A 254 8.97 -6.69 -14.86
N SER A 255 9.11 -6.62 -13.54
CA SER A 255 8.12 -7.19 -12.63
C SER A 255 6.85 -6.35 -12.59
N VAL A 256 5.72 -6.97 -12.21
CA VAL A 256 4.46 -6.26 -11.98
C VAL A 256 4.65 -5.12 -10.98
N THR A 257 5.38 -5.34 -9.89
CA THR A 257 5.69 -4.31 -8.89
C THR A 257 6.50 -3.16 -9.50
N GLU A 258 7.48 -3.42 -10.36
CA GLU A 258 8.21 -2.34 -11.02
C GLU A 258 7.31 -1.54 -11.97
N LEU A 259 6.36 -2.18 -12.66
CA LEU A 259 5.39 -1.49 -13.52
C LEU A 259 4.45 -0.59 -12.73
N GLU A 260 4.02 -1.03 -11.54
CA GLU A 260 3.25 -0.22 -10.60
C GLU A 260 4.03 1.04 -10.21
N ILE A 261 5.32 0.90 -9.88
CA ILE A 261 6.21 2.02 -9.51
C ILE A 261 6.44 2.98 -10.68
N LEU A 262 6.70 2.44 -11.87
CA LEU A 262 6.88 3.21 -13.10
C LEU A 262 5.63 4.05 -13.38
N TYR A 263 4.47 3.39 -13.36
CA TYR A 263 3.20 4.02 -13.69
C TYR A 263 2.73 5.01 -12.64
N SER A 264 2.81 4.67 -11.36
CA SER A 264 2.35 5.53 -10.28
C SER A 264 3.18 6.81 -10.20
N SER A 265 4.50 6.69 -10.39
CA SER A 265 5.45 7.70 -9.93
C SER A 265 6.58 8.03 -10.91
N LEU A 266 7.30 7.03 -11.45
CA LEU A 266 8.58 7.32 -12.11
C LEU A 266 8.45 7.86 -13.55
N PHE A 267 7.36 7.61 -14.26
CA PHE A 267 7.14 8.26 -15.55
C PHE A 267 6.97 9.77 -15.42
N TYR A 268 6.36 10.23 -14.32
CA TYR A 268 6.12 11.65 -14.05
C TYR A 268 6.39 12.01 -12.57
N PRO A 269 7.66 11.99 -12.11
CA PRO A 269 7.98 12.18 -10.68
C PRO A 269 7.48 13.52 -10.13
N SER A 270 7.43 14.56 -10.95
CA SER A 270 6.92 15.87 -10.54
C SER A 270 5.46 15.85 -10.10
N LEU A 271 4.64 14.94 -10.63
CA LEU A 271 3.23 14.82 -10.26
C LEU A 271 3.04 13.99 -8.97
N ALA A 272 3.99 13.10 -8.67
CA ALA A 272 3.96 12.21 -7.53
C ALA A 272 4.63 12.80 -6.27
N LYS A 273 5.44 13.85 -6.42
CA LYS A 273 6.21 14.46 -5.34
C LYS A 273 5.31 14.88 -4.16
N GLY A 274 5.71 14.46 -2.95
CA GLY A 274 4.99 14.70 -1.69
C GLY A 274 3.74 13.84 -1.48
N ARG A 275 3.43 12.90 -2.40
CA ARG A 275 2.29 11.95 -2.26
C ARG A 275 2.65 10.50 -2.63
N ALA A 276 3.81 10.28 -3.24
CA ALA A 276 4.41 8.96 -3.43
C ALA A 276 5.58 8.77 -2.48
N PHE A 277 5.50 7.73 -1.64
CA PHE A 277 6.48 7.42 -0.61
C PHE A 277 7.06 6.02 -0.83
N PHE A 278 8.38 5.90 -0.75
CA PHE A 278 9.10 4.65 -0.94
C PHE A 278 9.87 4.29 0.32
N HIS A 279 9.75 3.04 0.77
CA HIS A 279 10.42 2.53 1.96
C HIS A 279 11.19 1.28 1.61
N PHE A 280 12.51 1.32 1.76
CA PHE A 280 13.39 0.19 1.49
C PHE A 280 13.79 -0.47 2.79
N ARG A 281 13.52 -1.77 2.89
CA ARG A 281 13.97 -2.57 4.02
C ARG A 281 15.47 -2.80 3.94
N ALA A 282 16.14 -2.80 5.08
CA ALA A 282 17.52 -3.28 5.20
C ALA A 282 17.57 -4.82 5.16
N ASP A 283 18.48 -5.38 4.34
CA ASP A 283 18.65 -6.83 4.17
C ASP A 283 19.02 -7.58 5.45
N ASP A 284 19.65 -6.86 6.39
CA ASP A 284 20.14 -7.32 7.68
C ASP A 284 19.24 -6.85 8.84
N ALA A 285 17.97 -6.50 8.55
CA ALA A 285 17.00 -6.13 9.57
C ALA A 285 16.92 -7.21 10.67
N PRO A 286 17.00 -6.85 11.97
CA PRO A 286 17.07 -7.81 13.07
C PRO A 286 15.92 -8.83 13.10
N PHE A 287 14.70 -8.42 12.70
CA PHE A 287 13.54 -9.32 12.65
C PHE A 287 13.64 -10.39 11.56
N ILE A 288 14.49 -10.21 10.54
CA ILE A 288 14.81 -11.24 9.55
C ILE A 288 15.88 -12.15 10.11
N LEU A 289 16.94 -11.58 10.68
CA LEU A 289 18.07 -12.35 11.24
C LEU A 289 17.66 -13.26 12.41
N SER A 290 16.54 -12.94 13.08
CA SER A 290 15.97 -13.78 14.14
C SER A 290 15.17 -15.00 13.64
N LEU A 291 14.87 -15.07 12.33
CA LEU A 291 14.10 -16.17 11.74
C LEU A 291 14.98 -17.38 11.43
N SER A 292 14.37 -18.54 11.19
CA SER A 292 15.10 -19.73 10.69
C SER A 292 15.71 -19.47 9.31
N GLU A 293 16.71 -20.24 8.90
CA GLU A 293 17.32 -20.11 7.57
C GLU A 293 16.28 -20.30 6.44
N GLU A 294 15.36 -21.24 6.62
CA GLU A 294 14.26 -21.50 5.70
C GLU A 294 13.31 -20.30 5.57
N GLU A 295 12.99 -19.65 6.69
CA GLU A 295 12.16 -18.46 6.70
C GLU A 295 12.87 -17.24 6.11
N GLN A 296 14.17 -17.09 6.37
CA GLN A 296 15.01 -16.04 5.79
C GLN A 296 15.05 -16.12 4.25
N GLN A 297 14.98 -17.32 3.68
CA GLN A 297 14.96 -17.52 2.23
C GLN A 297 13.78 -16.80 1.55
N MET A 298 12.66 -16.62 2.26
CA MET A 298 11.51 -15.86 1.74
C MET A 298 11.85 -14.41 1.44
N TYR A 299 12.80 -13.82 2.16
CA TYR A 299 13.20 -12.41 2.05
C TYR A 299 14.31 -12.16 1.03
N LYS A 300 14.89 -13.22 0.43
CA LYS A 300 15.97 -13.11 -0.56
C LYS A 300 15.42 -13.02 -1.99
N ALA A 301 16.21 -12.42 -2.87
CA ALA A 301 15.94 -12.34 -4.30
C ALA A 301 15.75 -13.74 -4.92
N GLU A 302 14.89 -13.83 -5.93
CA GLU A 302 14.57 -15.08 -6.64
C GLU A 302 15.79 -15.69 -7.33
N THR A 303 16.64 -14.84 -7.91
CA THR A 303 17.81 -15.20 -8.72
C THR A 303 18.85 -14.08 -8.65
N ALA A 304 20.07 -14.36 -9.12
CA ALA A 304 21.10 -13.32 -9.26
C ALA A 304 20.66 -12.18 -10.21
N GLU A 305 19.89 -12.50 -11.27
CA GLU A 305 19.32 -11.46 -12.14
C GLU A 305 18.29 -10.62 -11.38
N ALA A 306 17.42 -11.25 -10.57
CA ALA A 306 16.45 -10.53 -9.74
C ALA A 306 17.14 -9.57 -8.76
N THR A 307 18.25 -9.98 -8.13
CA THR A 307 19.09 -9.10 -7.29
C THR A 307 19.51 -7.84 -8.05
N GLN A 308 20.03 -8.00 -9.28
CA GLN A 308 20.45 -6.87 -10.09
C GLN A 308 19.27 -5.97 -10.47
N ARG A 309 18.13 -6.56 -10.83
CA ARG A 309 16.91 -5.82 -11.22
C ARG A 309 16.36 -4.99 -10.06
N VAL A 310 16.32 -5.53 -8.84
CA VAL A 310 15.93 -4.79 -7.61
C VAL A 310 16.91 -3.66 -7.34
N ALA A 311 18.22 -3.91 -7.41
CA ALA A 311 19.23 -2.89 -7.20
C ALA A 311 19.07 -1.72 -8.19
N ASP A 312 18.85 -2.02 -9.47
CA ASP A 312 18.63 -1.03 -10.51
C ASP A 312 17.31 -0.26 -10.33
N MET A 313 16.24 -0.94 -9.89
CA MET A 313 14.96 -0.32 -9.56
C MET A 313 15.09 0.64 -8.37
N LYS A 314 15.69 0.20 -7.26
CA LYS A 314 15.96 1.05 -6.08
C LYS A 314 16.82 2.25 -6.47
N LYS A 315 17.82 2.07 -7.33
CA LYS A 315 18.65 3.16 -7.87
C LYS A 315 17.83 4.18 -8.66
N ARG A 316 16.94 3.75 -9.56
CA ARG A 316 16.05 4.65 -10.30
C ARG A 316 15.14 5.46 -9.37
N ILE A 317 14.57 4.81 -8.35
CA ILE A 317 13.72 5.47 -7.35
C ILE A 317 14.51 6.54 -6.59
N ARG A 318 15.71 6.23 -6.08
CA ARG A 318 16.58 7.21 -5.40
C ARG A 318 16.90 8.41 -6.28
N GLN A 319 17.12 8.18 -7.58
CA GLN A 319 17.47 9.23 -8.54
C GLN A 319 16.27 10.06 -9.01
N SER A 320 15.03 9.67 -8.67
CA SER A 320 13.80 10.32 -9.13
C SER A 320 13.50 11.66 -8.43
N GLY A 321 14.10 11.91 -7.27
CA GLY A 321 13.80 13.06 -6.41
C GLY A 321 12.50 12.94 -5.61
N LEU A 322 11.93 11.73 -5.53
CA LEU A 322 10.80 11.38 -4.66
C LEU A 322 11.26 11.04 -3.25
N ASP A 323 10.31 10.96 -2.32
CA ASP A 323 10.57 10.67 -0.90
C ASP A 323 10.92 9.18 -0.71
N VAL A 324 12.15 8.91 -0.28
CA VAL A 324 12.68 7.57 -0.04
C VAL A 324 13.20 7.47 1.39
N CYS A 325 12.64 6.55 2.19
CA CYS A 325 13.27 6.05 3.41
C CYS A 325 14.07 4.80 3.06
N ASP A 326 15.38 4.85 3.27
CA ASP A 326 16.30 3.81 2.83
C ASP A 326 16.90 3.05 4.01
N GLY A 327 16.68 1.75 4.06
CA GLY A 327 17.26 0.86 5.05
C GLY A 327 16.55 0.86 6.41
N TYR A 328 15.22 0.85 6.44
CA TYR A 328 14.52 0.65 7.72
C TYR A 328 14.78 -0.79 8.24
N THR A 329 14.99 -0.92 9.54
CA THR A 329 15.31 -2.18 10.23
C THR A 329 14.22 -2.61 11.22
N ASP A 330 13.24 -1.74 11.47
CA ASP A 330 12.19 -1.95 12.47
C ASP A 330 10.83 -1.58 11.88
N MET A 331 9.83 -2.45 12.09
CA MET A 331 8.50 -2.28 11.50
C MET A 331 7.68 -1.17 12.17
N ASN A 332 7.91 -0.88 13.46
CA ASN A 332 7.22 0.21 14.15
C ASN A 332 7.78 1.56 13.70
N ALA A 333 9.09 1.65 13.51
CA ALA A 333 9.72 2.83 12.90
C ALA A 333 9.18 3.08 11.48
N LEU A 334 9.02 2.03 10.66
CA LEU A 334 8.34 2.13 9.37
C LEU A 334 6.90 2.67 9.52
N SER A 335 6.14 2.14 10.48
CA SER A 335 4.76 2.57 10.77
C SER A 335 4.67 4.05 11.09
N ASP A 336 5.53 4.55 11.97
CA ASP A 336 5.56 5.96 12.36
C ASP A 336 5.97 6.86 11.18
N GLN A 337 6.95 6.45 10.38
CA GLN A 337 7.38 7.20 9.20
C GLN A 337 6.27 7.29 8.13
N VAL A 338 5.61 6.17 7.82
CA VAL A 338 4.49 6.14 6.87
C VAL A 338 3.33 7.01 7.38
N TYR A 339 3.04 6.94 8.69
CA TYR A 339 2.03 7.79 9.32
C TYR A 339 2.36 9.27 9.15
N ASP A 340 3.58 9.71 9.50
CA ASP A 340 3.96 11.12 9.43
C ASP A 340 3.94 11.67 8.01
N GLN A 341 4.42 10.89 7.04
CA GLN A 341 4.43 11.25 5.62
C GLN A 341 3.02 11.40 5.06
N LEU A 342 2.17 10.38 5.24
CA LEU A 342 0.79 10.43 4.74
C LEU A 342 -0.04 11.48 5.50
N ARG A 343 0.15 11.65 6.81
CA ARG A 343 -0.50 12.73 7.57
C ARG A 343 -0.15 14.08 6.97
N GLY A 344 1.13 14.35 6.72
CA GLY A 344 1.59 15.61 6.13
C GLY A 344 0.98 15.86 4.75
N ALA A 345 0.90 14.82 3.90
CA ALA A 345 0.27 14.91 2.59
C ALA A 345 -1.24 15.20 2.69
N ILE A 346 -1.95 14.50 3.60
CA ILE A 346 -3.39 14.71 3.83
C ILE A 346 -3.64 16.12 4.39
N GLU A 347 -2.83 16.59 5.34
CA GLU A 347 -2.93 17.94 5.91
C GLU A 347 -2.71 19.03 4.88
N HIS A 348 -1.75 18.80 4.00
CA HIS A 348 -1.45 19.70 2.91
C HIS A 348 -2.63 19.77 1.91
N ASP A 349 -3.15 18.62 1.49
CA ASP A 349 -4.16 18.53 0.43
C ASP A 349 -5.59 18.82 0.93
N PHE A 350 -5.85 18.54 2.20
CA PHE A 350 -7.12 18.73 2.89
C PHE A 350 -6.89 19.47 4.22
N PRO A 351 -6.54 20.77 4.19
CA PRO A 351 -6.31 21.53 5.41
C PRO A 351 -7.59 21.68 6.24
N ASN A 352 -7.43 21.74 7.56
CA ASN A 352 -8.55 21.91 8.49
C ASN A 352 -9.39 23.14 8.11
N SER A 353 -10.65 22.91 7.74
CA SER A 353 -11.60 23.94 7.35
C SER A 353 -12.23 24.65 8.56
N PHE A 354 -11.42 25.12 9.52
CA PHE A 354 -11.94 25.92 10.66
C PHE A 354 -12.52 27.29 10.26
N TYR A 355 -12.62 27.61 8.96
CA TYR A 355 -13.49 28.69 8.50
C TYR A 355 -14.92 28.18 8.28
N ARG A 356 -15.64 28.04 9.40
CA ARG A 356 -17.11 28.04 9.39
C ARG A 356 -17.57 29.48 9.10
N THR A 357 -17.59 29.90 7.84
CA THR A 357 -18.25 31.18 7.52
C THR A 357 -19.73 31.04 7.86
N ALA A 358 -20.28 32.01 8.61
CA ALA A 358 -21.64 32.01 9.16
C ALA A 358 -22.79 31.90 8.11
N LYS A 359 -22.47 31.75 6.83
CA LYS A 359 -23.38 31.46 5.73
C LYS A 359 -22.78 30.27 4.99
N GLY A 360 -23.43 29.11 5.05
CA GLY A 360 -22.94 27.82 4.54
C GLY A 360 -22.69 27.77 3.03
N VAL A 361 -21.67 28.48 2.55
CA VAL A 361 -21.19 28.45 1.17
C VAL A 361 -19.74 27.95 1.22
N ARG A 362 -19.51 26.78 0.61
CA ARG A 362 -18.16 26.24 0.39
C ARG A 362 -17.49 27.03 -0.75
N GLY A 363 -16.32 27.62 -0.50
CA GLY A 363 -15.39 28.17 -1.49
C GLY A 363 -14.32 29.06 -0.85
N PRO A 364 -13.23 29.46 -1.52
CA PRO A 364 -12.45 28.84 -2.60
C PRO A 364 -11.01 28.53 -2.13
N HIS A 365 -10.79 27.88 -0.98
CA HIS A 365 -9.41 27.59 -0.52
C HIS A 365 -8.67 26.58 -1.44
N PHE A 366 -9.42 25.75 -2.19
CA PHE A 366 -8.85 24.84 -3.19
C PHE A 366 -8.21 25.56 -4.39
N ALA A 367 -8.69 26.76 -4.75
CA ALA A 367 -8.15 27.49 -5.91
C ALA A 367 -6.75 28.07 -5.61
N GLU A 368 -6.55 28.57 -4.39
CA GLU A 368 -5.28 29.19 -3.97
C GLU A 368 -4.17 28.17 -3.73
N ILE A 369 -4.49 27.00 -3.14
CA ILE A 369 -3.52 25.89 -3.02
C ILE A 369 -3.15 25.33 -4.40
N ARG A 370 -4.12 25.18 -5.31
CA ARG A 370 -3.87 24.72 -6.69
C ARG A 370 -2.99 25.70 -7.47
N GLN A 371 -3.20 27.00 -7.28
CA GLN A 371 -2.37 28.03 -7.93
C GLN A 371 -0.93 28.01 -7.38
N HIS A 372 -0.72 27.70 -6.11
CA HIS A 372 0.62 27.54 -5.53
C HIS A 372 1.38 26.34 -6.12
N TYR A 373 0.71 25.20 -6.37
CA TYR A 373 1.34 24.02 -6.99
C TYR A 373 1.65 24.18 -8.48
N LEU A 374 0.78 24.88 -9.21
CA LEU A 374 0.99 25.15 -10.63
C LEU A 374 1.97 26.30 -10.89
N SER A 375 2.24 27.15 -9.89
CA SER A 375 3.12 28.32 -10.00
C SER A 375 4.51 28.15 -9.40
N ALA A 376 4.79 27.05 -8.69
CA ALA A 376 6.13 26.76 -8.19
C ALA A 376 7.09 26.53 -9.40
N PRO A 377 8.04 27.45 -9.68
CA PRO A 377 8.98 27.24 -10.76
C PRO A 377 9.95 26.12 -10.38
N PRO A 378 10.46 25.33 -11.35
CA PRO A 378 11.56 24.42 -11.10
C PRO A 378 12.77 25.25 -10.67
N SER A 379 13.09 25.25 -9.38
CA SER A 379 14.27 25.93 -8.85
C SER A 379 15.52 25.25 -9.40
N SER A 380 16.06 25.88 -10.45
CA SER A 380 17.48 26.10 -10.70
C SER A 380 18.46 25.16 -10.00
N LEU A 381 18.75 24.01 -10.63
CA LEU A 381 20.05 23.38 -10.53
C LEU A 381 20.76 23.57 -11.88
N ARG A 382 21.30 24.78 -12.05
CA ARG A 382 22.47 25.04 -12.88
C ARG A 382 23.58 25.53 -11.96
N SER A 383 24.50 24.63 -11.66
CA SER A 383 25.92 24.92 -11.48
C SER A 383 26.67 23.61 -11.61
#